data_AF-A0A2D7M1I7-F1
#
_entry.id   AF-A0A2D7M1I7-F1
#
_cell.length_a   1.000
_cell.length_b   1.000
_cell.length_c   1.000
_cell.angle_alpha   90.00
_cell.angle_beta   90.00
_cell.angle_gamma   90.00
#
_symmetry.space_group_name_H-M   'P 1'
#
loop_
_entity.id
_entity.type
_entity.pdbx_description
1 polymer ?
#
loop_
_entity_poly.entity_id
_entity_poly.type
_entity_poly.pdbx_seq_one_letter_code
_entity_poly.pdbx_strand_id
1 'polypeptide(L)'
;MFENSVPGLPEKAAEKNMSPMEYMTRVGAHELPGEGYELHRDTVDLKSGQVPEVDPQTGLAKVDGKVIGIAVDGAIRKGFPTPSRRIEIFSEILDRWGFSDEALPGVSQSHVGPENLDPEKGIYVLVPTFRLPTMIHSRSANSKHLMEISHANPVWIHPDDAGRHDIEDGSLIRVETEIGHFVNRARVTDGIRSGVIACSHHMGRWRKEDGPGSRWGSATVKFEDLPDGSTRMRRITGSVPFESKDGDSERTWWDESGVHQNLAFPVQTDPVSGMHCWHQKVRLLKALPDDCYGDVVVHPEKSRQAHRNWMELARPASPESHGGLRRPPEIPRPLARDPQAYRFQD
;
A
#
# COMPACT_ATOMS: atom_id res chain seq x y z
N MET A 1 14.76 4.53 23.86
CA MET A 1 14.80 3.50 22.80
C MET A 1 16.24 3.14 22.44
N PHE A 2 17.04 4.07 21.91
CA PHE A 2 18.40 3.77 21.41
C PHE A 2 19.39 3.25 22.46
N GLU A 3 19.26 3.66 23.72
CA GLU A 3 20.20 3.22 24.78
C GLU A 3 19.96 1.79 25.28
N ASN A 4 18.71 1.30 25.24
CA ASN A 4 18.33 0.08 25.97
C ASN A 4 17.58 -0.95 25.13
N SER A 5 17.18 -0.61 23.90
CA SER A 5 16.27 -1.45 23.10
C SER A 5 16.86 -1.95 21.78
N VAL A 6 18.07 -1.50 21.43
CA VAL A 6 18.72 -1.84 20.15
C VAL A 6 20.00 -2.62 20.45
N PRO A 7 20.01 -3.95 20.24
CA PRO A 7 21.19 -4.78 20.49
C PRO A 7 22.44 -4.28 19.75
N GLY A 8 23.57 -4.19 20.46
CA GLY A 8 24.88 -3.82 19.91
C GLY A 8 25.06 -2.32 19.60
N LEU A 9 24.01 -1.50 19.71
CA LEU A 9 24.11 -0.07 19.40
C LEU A 9 24.92 0.72 20.46
N PRO A 10 24.74 0.50 21.78
CA PRO A 10 25.55 1.17 22.79
C PRO A 10 27.06 0.93 22.62
N GLU A 11 27.45 -0.31 22.33
CA GLU A 11 28.84 -0.69 22.10
C GLU A 11 29.38 -0.01 20.83
N LYS A 12 28.60 -0.03 19.75
CA LYS A 12 28.99 0.62 18.48
C LYS A 12 29.13 2.14 18.59
N ALA A 13 28.25 2.77 19.37
CA ALA A 13 28.32 4.20 19.65
C ALA A 13 29.55 4.54 20.49
N ALA A 14 29.86 3.72 21.51
CA ALA A 14 31.03 3.88 22.36
C ALA A 14 32.36 3.78 21.58
N GLU A 15 32.47 2.91 20.57
CA GLU A 15 33.64 2.84 19.67
C GLU A 15 33.95 4.18 18.98
N LYS A 16 32.93 5.04 18.79
CA LYS A 16 33.06 6.36 18.18
C LYS A 16 33.07 7.51 19.19
N ASN A 17 33.15 7.21 20.50
CA ASN A 17 33.01 8.19 21.59
C ASN A 17 31.70 9.01 21.48
N MET A 18 30.60 8.35 21.16
CA MET A 18 29.27 8.95 21.02
C MET A 18 28.26 8.25 21.94
N SER A 19 27.24 8.97 22.38
CA SER A 19 26.02 8.33 22.88
C SER A 19 25.27 7.62 21.74
N PRO A 20 24.42 6.62 22.03
CA PRO A 20 23.57 5.97 21.02
C PRO A 20 22.73 6.96 20.20
N MET A 21 22.22 8.02 20.84
CA MET A 21 21.43 9.05 20.16
C MET A 21 22.29 9.88 19.20
N GLU A 22 23.49 10.30 19.61
CA GLU A 22 24.41 11.05 18.75
C GLU A 22 24.89 10.19 17.58
N TYR A 23 25.21 8.92 17.84
CA TYR A 23 25.58 7.97 16.80
C TYR A 23 24.46 7.85 15.75
N MET A 24 23.22 7.61 16.19
CA MET A 24 22.09 7.47 15.26
C MET A 24 21.73 8.78 14.56
N THR A 25 21.89 9.92 15.22
CA THR A 25 21.69 11.24 14.60
C THR A 25 22.71 11.50 13.50
N ARG A 26 23.96 11.05 13.69
CA ARG A 26 25.06 11.30 12.74
C ARG A 26 25.16 10.26 11.62
N VAL A 27 24.95 8.99 11.95
CA VAL A 27 25.14 7.86 11.02
C VAL A 27 23.81 7.42 10.39
N GLY A 28 22.69 7.52 11.12
CA GLY A 28 21.36 7.19 10.61
C GLY A 28 21.03 5.69 10.52
N ALA A 29 22.01 4.79 10.68
CA ALA A 29 21.83 3.35 10.60
C ALA A 29 22.78 2.58 11.52
N HIS A 30 22.34 1.41 11.98
CA HIS A 30 23.11 0.47 12.80
C HIS A 30 22.74 -0.96 12.42
N GLU A 31 23.74 -1.81 12.19
CA GLU A 31 23.55 -3.22 11.90
C GLU A 31 23.40 -4.02 13.20
N LEU A 32 22.35 -4.83 13.30
CA LEU A 32 22.12 -5.66 14.47
C LEU A 32 23.16 -6.81 14.50
N PRO A 33 23.73 -7.13 15.68
CA PRO A 33 24.67 -8.24 15.80
C PRO A 33 24.00 -9.59 15.53
N GLY A 34 24.64 -10.43 14.70
CA GLY A 34 24.25 -11.81 14.37
C GLY A 34 23.89 -12.03 12.90
N GLU A 35 23.98 -13.29 12.44
CA GLU A 35 23.59 -13.68 11.08
C GLU A 35 22.06 -13.81 10.96
N GLY A 36 21.36 -12.68 10.90
CA GLY A 36 19.89 -12.65 10.75
C GLY A 36 19.38 -13.29 9.44
N TYR A 37 20.27 -13.60 8.50
CA TYR A 37 19.92 -14.04 7.13
C TYR A 37 19.96 -15.56 6.93
N GLU A 38 20.67 -16.33 7.76
CA GLU A 38 20.86 -17.78 7.58
C GLU A 38 20.25 -18.65 8.68
N LEU A 39 19.30 -18.12 9.47
CA LEU A 39 18.65 -18.81 10.59
C LEU A 39 18.08 -20.21 10.26
N HIS A 40 17.73 -20.44 8.98
CA HIS A 40 17.24 -21.73 8.49
C HIS A 40 18.32 -22.82 8.50
N ARG A 41 19.60 -22.45 8.51
CA ARG A 41 20.77 -23.34 8.55
C ARG A 41 21.18 -23.71 9.97
N ASP A 42 20.64 -23.04 10.99
CA ASP A 42 20.91 -23.41 12.38
C ASP A 42 20.53 -24.85 12.64
N THR A 43 21.36 -25.56 13.40
CA THR A 43 20.99 -26.88 13.91
C THR A 43 19.91 -26.74 14.99
N VAL A 44 18.99 -27.70 15.04
CA VAL A 44 18.03 -27.80 16.13
C VAL A 44 18.71 -28.42 17.34
N ASP A 45 18.74 -27.69 18.46
CA ASP A 45 19.22 -28.21 19.73
C ASP A 45 18.17 -29.15 20.34
N LEU A 46 18.44 -30.46 20.27
CA LEU A 46 17.61 -31.49 20.87
C LEU A 46 17.89 -31.57 22.38
N LYS A 47 16.84 -31.65 23.18
CA LYS A 47 16.98 -31.92 24.62
C LYS A 47 17.43 -33.35 24.85
N SER A 48 18.12 -33.60 25.97
CA SER A 48 18.55 -34.94 26.37
C SER A 48 17.38 -35.93 26.34
N GLY A 49 17.57 -37.05 25.64
CA GLY A 49 16.55 -38.10 25.47
C GLY A 49 15.59 -37.90 24.30
N GLN A 50 15.59 -36.75 23.61
CA GLN A 50 14.79 -36.56 22.40
C GLN A 50 15.46 -37.26 21.21
N VAL A 51 14.74 -38.21 20.61
CA VAL A 51 15.15 -38.85 19.36
C VAL A 51 14.18 -38.39 18.27
N PRO A 52 14.64 -37.62 17.27
CA PRO A 52 13.77 -37.15 16.20
C PRO A 52 13.40 -38.31 15.26
N GLU A 53 12.12 -38.44 14.96
CA GLU A 53 11.65 -39.27 13.87
C GLU A 53 11.79 -38.48 12.57
N VAL A 54 12.54 -39.01 11.61
CA VAL A 54 12.75 -38.38 10.31
C VAL A 54 11.94 -39.11 9.26
N ASP A 55 11.06 -38.39 8.58
CA ASP A 55 10.33 -38.90 7.43
C ASP A 55 11.32 -39.14 6.27
N PRO A 56 11.43 -40.38 5.75
CA PRO A 56 12.42 -40.72 4.73
C PRO A 56 12.12 -40.10 3.35
N GLN A 57 10.87 -39.71 3.07
CA GLN A 57 10.49 -39.10 1.79
C GLN A 57 10.68 -37.58 1.85
N THR A 58 10.20 -36.95 2.92
CA THR A 58 10.20 -35.48 3.02
C THR A 58 11.45 -34.94 3.70
N GLY A 59 12.11 -35.74 4.54
CA GLY A 59 13.21 -35.32 5.41
C GLY A 59 12.75 -34.52 6.64
N LEU A 60 11.45 -34.34 6.85
CA LEU A 60 10.93 -33.62 8.01
C LEU A 60 11.24 -34.37 9.29
N ALA A 61 11.79 -33.66 10.28
CA ALA A 61 12.11 -34.20 11.59
C ALA A 61 11.03 -33.81 12.60
N LYS A 62 10.50 -34.80 13.32
CA LYS A 62 9.46 -34.63 14.33
C LYS A 62 9.93 -35.14 15.69
N VAL A 63 9.46 -34.47 16.73
CA VAL A 63 9.52 -34.96 18.12
C VAL A 63 8.12 -34.81 18.71
N ASP A 64 7.60 -35.87 19.32
CA ASP A 64 6.24 -35.93 19.88
C ASP A 64 5.16 -35.47 18.88
N GLY A 65 5.30 -35.88 17.61
CA GLY A 65 4.38 -35.51 16.52
C GLY A 65 4.53 -34.08 15.98
N LYS A 66 5.37 -33.23 16.59
CA LYS A 66 5.60 -31.84 16.16
C LYS A 66 6.83 -31.73 15.26
N VAL A 67 6.69 -31.07 14.12
CA VAL A 67 7.81 -30.78 13.21
C VAL A 67 8.77 -29.77 13.86
N ILE A 68 9.99 -30.21 14.14
CA ILE A 68 11.05 -29.39 14.75
C ILE A 68 12.06 -28.84 13.75
N GLY A 69 12.17 -29.45 12.57
CA GLY A 69 13.15 -29.07 11.56
C GLY A 69 13.18 -30.04 10.38
N ILE A 70 14.29 -30.06 9.67
CA ILE A 70 14.51 -30.87 8.47
C ILE A 70 15.90 -31.49 8.47
N ALA A 71 15.99 -32.77 8.14
CA ALA A 71 17.24 -33.48 7.99
C ALA A 71 17.93 -33.08 6.69
N VAL A 72 19.09 -32.43 6.80
CA VAL A 72 19.93 -31.99 5.69
C VAL A 72 21.40 -32.12 6.10
N ASP A 73 22.24 -32.71 5.24
CA ASP A 73 23.68 -32.89 5.45
C ASP A 73 24.05 -33.53 6.80
N GLY A 74 23.29 -34.55 7.22
CA GLY A 74 23.54 -35.29 8.45
C GLY A 74 23.14 -34.56 9.75
N ALA A 75 22.48 -33.40 9.67
CA ALA A 75 21.99 -32.66 10.82
C ALA A 75 20.49 -32.32 10.68
N ILE A 76 19.82 -32.12 11.81
CA ILE A 76 18.46 -31.56 11.82
C ILE A 76 18.60 -30.03 11.84
N ARG A 77 18.27 -29.39 10.73
CA ARG A 77 18.29 -27.93 10.56
C ARG A 77 16.93 -27.33 10.89
N LYS A 78 16.88 -26.09 11.41
CA LYS A 78 15.61 -25.38 11.67
C LYS A 78 14.77 -25.25 10.40
N GLY A 79 15.42 -25.00 9.26
CA GLY A 79 14.80 -24.78 7.96
C GLY A 79 13.98 -23.49 7.90
N PHE A 80 13.29 -23.28 6.78
CA PHE A 80 12.41 -22.13 6.58
C PHE A 80 11.13 -22.26 7.43
N PRO A 81 10.44 -21.15 7.75
CA PRO A 81 9.16 -21.17 8.47
C PRO A 81 7.99 -21.61 7.56
N THR A 82 8.20 -22.63 6.74
CA THR A 82 7.22 -23.26 5.86
C THR A 82 6.87 -24.67 6.36
N PRO A 83 5.72 -25.25 5.97
CA PRO A 83 5.38 -26.63 6.34
C PRO A 83 6.46 -27.65 5.97
N SER A 84 7.08 -27.51 4.79
CA SER A 84 8.16 -28.39 4.33
C SER A 84 9.54 -28.06 4.89
N ARG A 85 9.69 -26.95 5.63
CA ARG A 85 10.97 -26.38 6.08
C ARG A 85 11.95 -26.03 4.95
N ARG A 86 11.46 -25.99 3.70
CA ARG A 86 12.20 -25.62 2.48
C ARG A 86 11.60 -24.36 1.84
N ILE A 87 12.27 -23.84 0.82
CA ILE A 87 11.64 -22.91 -0.13
C ILE A 87 10.64 -23.72 -0.96
N GLU A 88 9.37 -23.31 -0.92
CA GLU A 88 8.27 -23.97 -1.62
C GLU A 88 8.02 -23.26 -2.95
N ILE A 89 8.54 -23.82 -4.04
CA ILE A 89 8.23 -23.34 -5.40
C ILE A 89 6.77 -23.64 -5.73
N PHE A 90 6.29 -24.82 -5.35
CA PHE A 90 4.87 -25.17 -5.39
C PHE A 90 4.27 -25.01 -3.99
N SER A 91 3.20 -24.22 -3.88
CA SER A 91 2.47 -24.02 -2.63
C SER A 91 1.32 -25.02 -2.50
N GLU A 92 1.54 -26.09 -1.74
CA GLU A 92 0.47 -27.03 -1.36
C GLU A 92 -0.64 -26.35 -0.55
N ILE A 93 -0.33 -25.23 0.11
CA ILE A 93 -1.34 -24.43 0.81
C ILE A 93 -2.30 -23.82 -0.21
N LEU A 94 -1.80 -23.12 -1.24
CA LEU A 94 -2.66 -22.51 -2.26
C LEU A 94 -3.47 -23.57 -3.03
N ASP A 95 -2.83 -24.67 -3.43
CA ASP A 95 -3.49 -25.76 -4.15
C ASP A 95 -4.67 -26.36 -3.36
N ARG A 96 -4.43 -26.74 -2.10
CA ARG A 96 -5.46 -27.29 -1.21
C ARG A 96 -6.61 -26.30 -0.96
N TRP A 97 -6.35 -25.00 -1.04
CA TRP A 97 -7.34 -23.94 -0.84
C TRP A 97 -8.03 -23.48 -2.14
N GLY A 98 -7.87 -24.24 -3.23
CA GLY A 98 -8.57 -24.00 -4.49
C GLY A 98 -7.91 -22.95 -5.40
N PHE A 99 -6.66 -22.59 -5.12
CA PHE A 99 -5.82 -21.69 -5.90
C PHE A 99 -4.68 -22.44 -6.60
N SER A 100 -4.98 -23.62 -7.17
CA SER A 100 -4.02 -24.44 -7.92
C SER A 100 -3.37 -23.69 -9.10
N ASP A 101 -4.11 -22.75 -9.69
CA ASP A 101 -3.67 -21.87 -10.78
C ASP A 101 -2.63 -20.83 -10.33
N GLU A 102 -2.55 -20.54 -9.04
CA GLU A 102 -1.59 -19.61 -8.42
C GLU A 102 -0.58 -20.34 -7.51
N ALA A 103 -0.61 -21.67 -7.48
CA ALA A 103 0.24 -22.48 -6.60
C ALA A 103 1.72 -22.51 -7.05
N LEU A 104 2.01 -22.10 -8.28
CA LEU A 104 3.36 -21.87 -8.80
C LEU A 104 3.56 -20.38 -9.10
N PRO A 105 4.78 -19.84 -8.94
CA PRO A 105 5.12 -18.52 -9.44
C PRO A 105 4.79 -18.40 -10.93
N GLY A 106 3.93 -17.44 -11.27
CA GLY A 106 3.45 -17.23 -12.62
C GLY A 106 3.10 -15.76 -12.87
N VAL A 107 2.52 -15.51 -14.05
CA VAL A 107 1.98 -14.20 -14.41
C VAL A 107 0.46 -14.28 -14.27
N SER A 108 -0.06 -13.69 -13.21
CA SER A 108 -1.51 -13.55 -13.02
C SER A 108 -2.06 -12.43 -13.92
N GLN A 109 -3.29 -12.59 -14.40
CA GLN A 109 -3.97 -11.54 -15.16
C GLN A 109 -4.26 -10.34 -14.24
N SER A 110 -3.92 -9.13 -14.71
CA SER A 110 -4.11 -7.90 -13.94
C SER A 110 -5.16 -7.01 -14.59
N HIS A 111 -6.03 -6.39 -13.79
CA HIS A 111 -7.01 -5.42 -14.27
C HIS A 111 -6.38 -4.16 -14.90
N VAL A 112 -5.09 -3.94 -14.63
CA VAL A 112 -4.24 -2.89 -15.23
C VAL A 112 -3.19 -3.46 -16.18
N GLY A 113 -3.32 -4.73 -16.59
CA GLY A 113 -2.47 -5.35 -17.60
C GLY A 113 -2.57 -4.60 -18.94
N PRO A 114 -1.50 -4.58 -19.77
CA PRO A 114 -1.48 -3.83 -21.03
C PRO A 114 -2.66 -4.11 -21.98
N GLU A 115 -3.19 -5.34 -21.97
CA GLU A 115 -4.37 -5.76 -22.74
C GLU A 115 -5.66 -5.04 -22.34
N ASN A 116 -5.70 -4.45 -21.14
CA ASN A 116 -6.81 -3.67 -20.61
C ASN A 116 -6.62 -2.16 -20.78
N LEU A 117 -5.50 -1.72 -21.36
CA LEU A 117 -5.13 -0.32 -21.54
C LEU A 117 -5.20 0.10 -23.01
N ASP A 118 -5.48 1.37 -23.25
CA ASP A 118 -5.59 1.94 -24.59
C ASP A 118 -5.28 3.45 -24.53
N PRO A 119 -3.99 3.84 -24.59
CA PRO A 119 -3.57 5.23 -24.51
C PRO A 119 -4.21 6.13 -25.58
N GLU A 120 -4.54 5.61 -26.76
CA GLU A 120 -5.22 6.38 -27.82
C GLU A 120 -6.63 6.80 -27.39
N LYS A 121 -7.32 5.96 -26.62
CA LYS A 121 -8.64 6.26 -26.03
C LYS A 121 -8.56 6.88 -24.64
N GLY A 122 -7.36 7.27 -24.20
CA GLY A 122 -7.13 7.84 -22.89
C GLY A 122 -7.21 6.84 -21.73
N ILE A 123 -7.13 5.54 -22.00
CA ILE A 123 -7.19 4.49 -20.97
C ILE A 123 -5.78 4.15 -20.51
N TYR A 124 -5.46 4.49 -19.27
CA TYR A 124 -4.14 4.36 -18.67
C TYR A 124 -4.19 3.57 -17.36
N VAL A 125 -3.01 3.08 -16.94
CA VAL A 125 -2.78 2.74 -15.54
C VAL A 125 -2.37 4.00 -14.78
N LEU A 126 -3.06 4.26 -13.68
CA LEU A 126 -2.67 5.23 -12.66
C LEU A 126 -1.85 4.54 -11.57
N VAL A 127 -0.67 5.09 -11.29
CA VAL A 127 0.19 4.70 -10.18
C VAL A 127 0.02 5.69 -9.02
N PRO A 128 -0.79 5.36 -7.99
CA PRO A 128 -0.98 6.26 -6.85
C PRO A 128 0.05 6.07 -5.73
N THR A 129 0.87 5.02 -5.83
CA THR A 129 1.65 4.46 -4.72
C THR A 129 3.08 4.98 -4.64
N PHE A 130 3.54 5.82 -5.57
CA PHE A 130 4.89 6.37 -5.44
C PHE A 130 5.01 7.32 -4.23
N ARG A 131 6.24 7.50 -3.75
CA ARG A 131 6.55 8.29 -2.57
C ARG A 131 7.31 9.55 -2.93
N LEU A 132 6.84 10.68 -2.40
CA LEU A 132 7.63 11.90 -2.41
C LEU A 132 8.64 11.82 -1.27
N PRO A 133 9.92 12.15 -1.50
CA PRO A 133 10.96 12.00 -0.47
C PRO A 133 10.73 12.92 0.74
N THR A 134 9.93 13.97 0.57
CA THR A 134 9.57 14.97 1.59
C THR A 134 8.35 14.57 2.42
N MET A 135 7.66 13.47 2.08
CA MET A 135 6.35 13.14 2.65
C MET A 135 6.29 11.73 3.24
N ILE A 136 5.57 11.61 4.37
CA ILE A 136 5.33 10.34 5.07
C ILE A 136 3.82 10.10 5.09
N HIS A 137 3.32 9.42 4.05
CA HIS A 137 1.90 9.17 3.85
C HIS A 137 1.03 10.42 4.12
N SER A 138 0.08 10.31 5.05
CA SER A 138 -0.84 11.36 5.46
C SER A 138 -0.35 12.23 6.62
N ARG A 139 0.80 11.92 7.22
CA ARG A 139 1.21 12.50 8.51
C ARG A 139 2.03 13.79 8.38
N SER A 140 2.53 14.08 7.18
CA SER A 140 3.38 15.25 6.93
C SER A 140 2.61 16.55 6.72
N ALA A 141 1.29 16.48 6.49
CA ALA A 141 0.47 17.64 6.12
C ALA A 141 0.43 18.76 7.18
N ASN A 142 0.85 18.46 8.43
CA ASN A 142 0.91 19.42 9.52
C ASN A 142 2.33 19.96 9.79
N SER A 143 3.27 19.80 8.85
CA SER A 143 4.61 20.38 8.92
C SER A 143 4.76 21.47 7.86
N LYS A 144 4.90 22.74 8.30
CA LYS A 144 5.05 23.88 7.38
C LYS A 144 6.23 23.72 6.41
N HIS A 145 7.38 23.23 6.89
CA HIS A 145 8.57 23.04 6.06
C HIS A 145 8.41 21.96 4.99
N LEU A 146 7.63 20.90 5.28
CA LEU A 146 7.38 19.85 4.28
C LEU A 146 6.34 20.31 3.26
N MET A 147 5.31 21.04 3.72
CA MET A 147 4.28 21.59 2.84
C MET A 147 4.84 22.68 1.92
N GLU A 148 5.75 23.51 2.40
CA GLU A 148 6.46 24.49 1.57
C GLU A 148 7.14 23.84 0.35
N ILE A 149 7.74 22.64 0.54
CA ILE A 149 8.41 21.90 -0.54
C ILE A 149 7.42 21.12 -1.41
N SER A 150 6.32 20.59 -0.86
CA SER A 150 5.41 19.69 -1.59
C SER A 150 3.95 19.88 -1.17
N HIS A 151 3.31 20.95 -1.61
CA HIS A 151 1.91 21.26 -1.30
C HIS A 151 0.89 20.77 -2.34
N ALA A 152 1.35 20.32 -3.52
CA ALA A 152 0.49 19.86 -4.62
C ALA A 152 0.91 18.47 -5.12
N ASN A 153 -0.06 17.64 -5.50
CA ASN A 153 0.13 16.31 -6.09
C ASN A 153 -0.38 16.27 -7.54
N PRO A 154 0.21 17.04 -8.48
CA PRO A 154 -0.24 16.98 -9.87
C PRO A 154 -0.10 15.56 -10.43
N VAL A 155 -0.90 15.26 -11.45
CA VAL A 155 -0.87 13.99 -12.17
C VAL A 155 0.27 14.05 -13.18
N TRP A 156 1.26 13.17 -13.02
CA TRP A 156 2.40 13.07 -13.91
C TRP A 156 1.99 12.37 -15.20
N ILE A 157 2.32 12.97 -16.34
CA ILE A 157 1.98 12.49 -17.68
C ILE A 157 3.23 12.60 -18.55
N HIS A 158 3.52 11.56 -19.33
CA HIS A 158 4.62 11.60 -20.30
C HIS A 158 4.31 12.59 -21.44
N PRO A 159 5.30 13.30 -22.02
CA PRO A 159 5.07 14.27 -23.10
C PRO A 159 4.31 13.70 -24.31
N ASP A 160 4.61 12.48 -24.75
CA ASP A 160 3.88 11.84 -25.86
C ASP A 160 2.40 11.65 -25.54
N ASP A 161 2.07 11.22 -24.31
CA ASP A 161 0.69 10.99 -23.90
C ASP A 161 -0.05 12.31 -23.70
N ALA A 162 0.64 13.32 -23.18
CA ALA A 162 0.11 14.67 -23.08
C ALA A 162 -0.23 15.24 -24.47
N GLY A 163 0.69 15.07 -25.44
CA GLY A 163 0.49 15.47 -26.83
C GLY A 163 -0.67 14.75 -27.52
N ARG A 164 -0.84 13.44 -27.26
CA ARG A 164 -1.99 12.65 -27.79
C ARG A 164 -3.34 13.23 -27.37
N HIS A 165 -3.43 13.75 -26.14
CA HIS A 165 -4.67 14.26 -25.55
C HIS A 165 -4.73 15.79 -25.54
N ASP A 166 -3.78 16.46 -26.21
CA ASP A 166 -3.68 17.93 -26.30
C ASP A 166 -3.59 18.61 -24.91
N ILE A 167 -2.97 17.94 -23.93
CA ILE A 167 -2.84 18.39 -22.55
C ILE A 167 -1.52 19.16 -22.39
N GLU A 168 -1.60 20.41 -21.92
CA GLU A 168 -0.43 21.22 -21.58
C GLU A 168 -0.06 21.08 -20.09
N ASP A 169 1.21 21.36 -19.74
CA ASP A 169 1.66 21.39 -18.34
C ASP A 169 0.83 22.39 -17.52
N GLY A 170 0.41 21.99 -16.32
CA GLY A 170 -0.41 22.82 -15.43
C GLY A 170 -1.91 22.87 -15.76
N SER A 171 -2.33 22.35 -16.92
CA SER A 171 -3.74 22.27 -17.31
C SER A 171 -4.56 21.43 -16.34
N LEU A 172 -5.84 21.78 -16.17
CA LEU A 172 -6.77 20.91 -15.45
C LEU A 172 -7.15 19.70 -16.30
N ILE A 173 -7.10 18.55 -15.66
CA ILE A 173 -7.47 17.27 -16.23
C ILE A 173 -8.45 16.57 -15.29
N ARG A 174 -9.28 15.71 -15.88
CA ARG A 174 -10.15 14.80 -15.17
C ARG A 174 -9.60 13.39 -15.30
N VAL A 175 -9.46 12.70 -14.17
CA VAL A 175 -9.09 11.29 -14.12
C VAL A 175 -10.29 10.51 -13.64
N GLU A 176 -10.92 9.77 -14.56
CA GLU A 176 -12.11 8.98 -14.28
C GLU A 176 -11.74 7.54 -13.91
N THR A 177 -12.42 7.04 -12.89
CA THR A 177 -12.30 5.67 -12.38
C THR A 177 -13.64 4.94 -12.59
N GLU A 178 -13.70 3.66 -12.22
CA GLU A 178 -14.95 2.88 -12.27
C GLU A 178 -16.09 3.51 -11.46
N ILE A 179 -15.77 4.22 -10.37
CA ILE A 179 -16.76 4.70 -9.39
C ILE A 179 -16.96 6.20 -9.40
N GLY A 180 -16.22 6.95 -10.23
CA GLY A 180 -16.20 8.41 -10.13
C GLY A 180 -15.05 9.05 -10.88
N HIS A 181 -14.61 10.21 -10.40
CA HIS A 181 -13.45 10.90 -10.94
C HIS A 181 -12.86 11.90 -9.94
N PHE A 182 -11.65 12.38 -10.24
CA PHE A 182 -11.09 13.55 -9.59
C PHE A 182 -10.49 14.52 -10.62
N VAL A 183 -10.46 15.81 -10.27
CA VAL A 183 -9.92 16.88 -11.12
C VAL A 183 -8.66 17.45 -10.49
N ASN A 184 -7.57 17.44 -11.25
CA ASN A 184 -6.25 17.84 -10.77
C ASN A 184 -5.46 18.51 -11.91
N ARG A 185 -4.27 19.04 -11.62
CA ARG A 185 -3.36 19.57 -12.63
C ARG A 185 -2.55 18.46 -13.27
N ALA A 186 -2.26 18.60 -14.55
CA ALA A 186 -1.24 17.83 -15.24
C ALA A 186 0.15 18.35 -14.89
N ARG A 187 1.10 17.42 -14.73
CA ARG A 187 2.54 17.67 -14.74
C ARG A 187 3.15 16.88 -15.89
N VAL A 188 3.49 17.56 -16.98
CA VAL A 188 4.11 16.94 -18.15
C VAL A 188 5.60 16.75 -17.89
N THR A 189 6.10 15.52 -17.97
CA THR A 189 7.48 15.19 -17.59
C THR A 189 7.99 13.89 -18.20
N ASP A 190 9.25 13.85 -18.61
CA ASP A 190 9.97 12.63 -19.02
C ASP A 190 10.27 11.68 -17.85
N GLY A 191 9.98 12.08 -16.61
CA GLY A 191 10.20 11.28 -15.40
C GLY A 191 9.24 10.09 -15.21
N ILE A 192 8.37 9.81 -16.18
CA ILE A 192 7.39 8.72 -16.16
C ILE A 192 7.34 8.05 -17.53
N ARG A 193 7.07 6.74 -17.59
CA ARG A 193 6.96 6.00 -18.85
C ARG A 193 5.67 6.39 -19.60
N SER A 194 5.73 6.54 -20.93
CA SER A 194 4.51 6.60 -21.76
C SER A 194 3.61 5.39 -21.54
N GLY A 195 2.29 5.59 -21.58
CA GLY A 195 1.26 4.62 -21.24
C GLY A 195 1.00 4.48 -19.73
N VAL A 196 1.68 5.28 -18.88
CA VAL A 196 1.52 5.28 -17.43
C VAL A 196 1.33 6.71 -16.95
N ILE A 197 0.35 6.93 -16.08
CA ILE A 197 0.20 8.18 -15.34
C ILE A 197 0.39 7.93 -13.84
N ALA A 198 0.80 8.93 -13.09
CA ALA A 198 1.02 8.78 -11.65
C ALA A 198 0.50 9.98 -10.87
N CYS A 199 -0.04 9.75 -9.66
CA CYS A 199 -0.45 10.83 -8.78
C CYS A 199 -0.14 10.48 -7.33
N SER A 200 0.55 11.36 -6.62
CA SER A 200 0.99 11.09 -5.25
C SER A 200 -0.19 11.09 -4.27
N HIS A 201 -0.32 10.04 -3.45
CA HIS A 201 -1.38 9.93 -2.42
C HIS A 201 -1.15 10.75 -1.13
N HIS A 202 -0.04 11.48 -1.00
CA HIS A 202 0.34 12.14 0.26
C HIS A 202 -0.56 13.34 0.59
N MET A 203 -0.98 14.07 -0.44
CA MET A 203 -1.74 15.32 -0.36
C MET A 203 -3.25 15.08 -0.55
N GLY A 204 -4.04 16.15 -0.59
CA GLY A 204 -5.50 16.11 -0.67
C GLY A 204 -6.20 16.09 0.69
N ARG A 205 -5.56 16.57 1.77
CA ARG A 205 -6.29 16.65 3.04
C ARG A 205 -7.38 17.70 2.93
N TRP A 206 -8.51 17.42 3.56
CA TRP A 206 -9.65 18.29 3.53
C TRP A 206 -10.28 18.39 4.92
N ARG A 207 -11.03 19.46 5.13
CA ARG A 207 -11.88 19.68 6.30
C ARG A 207 -13.20 20.30 5.85
N LYS A 208 -14.26 20.08 6.62
CA LYS A 208 -15.48 20.89 6.51
C LYS A 208 -15.23 22.29 7.09
N GLU A 209 -16.07 23.27 6.79
CA GLU A 209 -15.91 24.65 7.28
C GLU A 209 -15.77 24.75 8.81
N ASP A 210 -16.53 23.93 9.53
CA ASP A 210 -16.54 23.80 10.99
C ASP A 210 -15.65 22.65 11.52
N GLY A 211 -14.98 21.94 10.62
CA GLY A 211 -14.22 20.73 10.95
C GLY A 211 -12.81 21.00 11.47
N PRO A 212 -12.30 20.18 12.41
CA PRO A 212 -10.90 20.26 12.83
C PRO A 212 -9.98 19.86 11.67
N GLY A 213 -8.82 20.50 11.55
CA GLY A 213 -7.85 20.16 10.51
C GLY A 213 -6.58 20.99 10.56
N SER A 214 -5.51 20.49 9.93
CA SER A 214 -4.28 21.26 9.75
C SER A 214 -4.52 22.42 8.79
N ARG A 215 -4.14 23.64 9.18
CA ARG A 215 -4.23 24.81 8.31
C ARG A 215 -3.11 24.87 7.25
N TRP A 216 -2.03 24.12 7.46
CA TRP A 216 -0.86 24.09 6.58
C TRP A 216 -1.07 23.29 5.28
N GLY A 217 -1.84 22.21 5.36
CA GLY A 217 -1.96 21.26 4.26
C GLY A 217 -3.33 20.66 4.08
N SER A 218 -4.40 21.39 4.42
CA SER A 218 -5.77 20.99 4.10
C SER A 218 -6.60 22.08 3.42
N ALA A 219 -7.47 21.66 2.49
CA ALA A 219 -8.50 22.51 1.89
C ALA A 219 -9.80 22.47 2.70
N THR A 220 -10.57 23.55 2.66
CA THR A 220 -11.97 23.56 3.11
C THR A 220 -12.84 23.06 1.95
N VAL A 221 -13.71 22.09 2.22
CA VAL A 221 -14.58 21.47 1.21
C VAL A 221 -16.04 21.43 1.65
N LYS A 222 -16.94 21.40 0.66
CA LYS A 222 -18.35 21.02 0.84
C LYS A 222 -18.66 19.74 0.08
N PHE A 223 -19.68 19.03 0.55
CA PHE A 223 -20.23 17.87 -0.14
C PHE A 223 -21.60 18.23 -0.72
N GLU A 224 -21.85 17.78 -1.94
CA GLU A 224 -23.08 18.03 -2.68
C GLU A 224 -23.55 16.72 -3.33
N ASP A 225 -24.80 16.33 -3.08
CA ASP A 225 -25.40 15.21 -3.77
C ASP A 225 -25.87 15.66 -5.17
N LEU A 226 -25.52 14.87 -6.18
CA LEU A 226 -25.84 15.12 -7.58
C LEU A 226 -27.09 14.33 -8.01
N PRO A 227 -27.83 14.80 -9.04
CA PRO A 227 -29.07 14.16 -9.48
C PRO A 227 -28.92 12.70 -9.93
N ASP A 228 -27.72 12.27 -10.31
CA ASP A 228 -27.42 10.91 -10.74
C ASP A 228 -27.11 9.95 -9.59
N GLY A 229 -27.21 10.41 -8.33
CA GLY A 229 -26.90 9.61 -7.13
C GLY A 229 -25.43 9.57 -6.76
N SER A 230 -24.57 10.33 -7.45
CA SER A 230 -23.19 10.56 -7.02
C SER A 230 -23.10 11.70 -5.99
N THR A 231 -22.01 11.71 -5.22
CA THR A 231 -21.69 12.79 -4.28
C THR A 231 -20.41 13.47 -4.76
N ARG A 232 -20.43 14.80 -4.82
CA ARG A 232 -19.29 15.65 -5.16
C ARG A 232 -18.70 16.29 -3.91
N MET A 233 -17.40 16.16 -3.74
CA MET A 233 -16.58 16.98 -2.86
C MET A 233 -16.01 18.15 -3.68
N ARG A 234 -16.39 19.38 -3.32
CA ARG A 234 -15.98 20.63 -4.00
C ARG A 234 -15.10 21.45 -3.06
N ARG A 235 -13.93 21.87 -3.53
CA ARG A 235 -13.07 22.83 -2.81
C ARG A 235 -13.78 24.18 -2.70
N ILE A 236 -13.86 24.71 -1.49
CA ILE A 236 -14.34 26.07 -1.19
C ILE A 236 -13.14 27.01 -1.10
N THR A 237 -12.18 26.66 -0.25
CA THR A 237 -10.94 27.41 -0.06
C THR A 237 -9.76 26.46 0.10
N GLY A 238 -8.58 26.89 -0.32
CA GLY A 238 -7.33 26.15 -0.12
C GLY A 238 -6.70 26.35 1.26
N SER A 239 -5.38 26.13 1.31
CA SER A 239 -4.57 26.71 2.37
C SER A 239 -4.55 28.23 2.19
N VAL A 240 -4.61 28.96 3.30
CA VAL A 240 -4.57 30.42 3.33
C VAL A 240 -3.74 30.83 4.54
N PRO A 241 -3.07 32.01 4.50
CA PRO A 241 -2.48 32.60 5.68
C PRO A 241 -3.45 32.65 6.86
N PHE A 242 -2.95 32.40 8.07
CA PHE A 242 -3.76 32.42 9.28
C PHE A 242 -2.96 32.92 10.49
N GLU A 243 -3.64 33.62 11.39
CA GLU A 243 -3.05 34.07 12.65
C GLU A 243 -2.76 32.88 13.57
N SER A 244 -1.55 32.85 14.14
CA SER A 244 -1.13 31.86 15.13
C SER A 244 0.05 32.37 15.95
N LYS A 245 0.49 31.60 16.96
CA LYS A 245 1.73 31.91 17.71
C LYS A 245 3.00 31.74 16.88
N ASP A 246 2.92 31.01 15.77
CA ASP A 246 3.98 30.86 14.78
C ASP A 246 3.80 31.93 13.70
N GLY A 247 4.72 32.89 13.66
CA GLY A 247 4.65 34.03 12.73
C GLY A 247 4.75 33.64 11.24
N ASP A 248 5.19 32.42 10.93
CA ASP A 248 5.19 31.94 9.54
C ASP A 248 3.79 31.63 9.02
N SER A 249 2.80 31.42 9.91
CA SER A 249 1.42 31.08 9.51
C SER A 249 0.77 32.17 8.66
N GLU A 250 1.11 33.43 8.90
CA GLU A 250 0.63 34.58 8.12
C GLU A 250 1.38 34.78 6.79
N ARG A 251 2.47 34.03 6.57
CA ARG A 251 3.35 34.15 5.40
C ARG A 251 3.22 32.99 4.41
N THR A 252 2.27 32.09 4.64
CA THR A 252 1.98 30.96 3.76
C THR A 252 1.70 31.44 2.33
N TRP A 253 2.51 31.03 1.36
CA TRP A 253 2.41 31.49 -0.03
C TRP A 253 1.72 30.49 -0.98
N TRP A 254 1.53 29.24 -0.55
CA TRP A 254 0.82 28.22 -1.32
C TRP A 254 -0.66 28.19 -0.95
N ASP A 255 -1.52 28.01 -1.96
CA ASP A 255 -2.96 27.85 -1.76
C ASP A 255 -3.43 26.39 -1.96
N GLU A 256 -2.68 25.59 -2.71
CA GLU A 256 -2.98 24.20 -2.95
C GLU A 256 -2.62 23.31 -1.75
N SER A 257 -3.40 22.26 -1.57
CA SER A 257 -3.14 21.18 -0.60
C SER A 257 -3.25 19.81 -1.26
N GLY A 258 -3.22 19.77 -2.60
CA GLY A 258 -3.44 18.60 -3.45
C GLY A 258 -4.89 18.11 -3.51
N VAL A 259 -5.08 16.96 -4.16
CA VAL A 259 -6.38 16.33 -4.46
C VAL A 259 -6.45 14.93 -3.84
N HIS A 260 -7.57 14.61 -3.19
CA HIS A 260 -7.75 13.34 -2.48
C HIS A 260 -8.17 12.20 -3.42
N GLN A 261 -7.27 11.76 -4.30
CA GLN A 261 -7.56 10.74 -5.32
C GLN A 261 -8.17 9.44 -4.77
N ASN A 262 -7.77 8.99 -3.57
CA ASN A 262 -8.19 7.70 -3.02
C ASN A 262 -9.70 7.59 -2.79
N LEU A 263 -10.43 8.72 -2.67
CA LEU A 263 -11.88 8.69 -2.56
C LEU A 263 -12.54 8.16 -3.84
N ALA A 264 -11.92 8.39 -4.99
CA ALA A 264 -12.40 7.93 -6.29
C ALA A 264 -11.96 6.49 -6.61
N PHE A 265 -11.26 5.78 -5.74
CA PHE A 265 -10.80 4.42 -6.06
C PHE A 265 -11.85 3.36 -5.70
N PRO A 266 -12.26 2.47 -6.64
CA PRO A 266 -13.09 1.31 -6.33
C PRO A 266 -12.45 0.41 -5.27
N VAL A 267 -13.27 -0.33 -4.52
CA VAL A 267 -12.79 -1.37 -3.60
C VAL A 267 -12.38 -2.61 -4.40
N GLN A 268 -11.10 -2.68 -4.74
CA GLN A 268 -10.49 -3.76 -5.52
C GLN A 268 -9.66 -4.63 -4.59
N THR A 269 -10.15 -5.80 -4.23
CA THR A 269 -9.51 -6.68 -3.25
C THR A 269 -8.93 -7.89 -3.95
N ASP A 270 -7.61 -8.07 -3.87
CA ASP A 270 -6.93 -9.27 -4.37
C ASP A 270 -7.60 -10.54 -3.81
N PRO A 271 -8.14 -11.42 -4.66
CA PRO A 271 -8.99 -12.53 -4.23
C PRO A 271 -8.24 -13.58 -3.40
N VAL A 272 -6.90 -13.62 -3.48
CA VAL A 272 -6.06 -14.57 -2.75
C VAL A 272 -5.69 -14.04 -1.37
N SER A 273 -5.07 -12.85 -1.31
CA SER A 273 -4.51 -12.30 -0.08
C SER A 273 -5.52 -11.48 0.73
N GLY A 274 -6.54 -10.93 0.07
CA GLY A 274 -7.46 -9.94 0.64
C GLY A 274 -6.87 -8.52 0.72
N MET A 275 -5.70 -8.27 0.13
CA MET A 275 -5.10 -6.93 0.08
C MET A 275 -5.74 -6.06 -1.00
N HIS A 276 -5.67 -4.74 -0.84
CA HIS A 276 -6.21 -3.82 -1.83
C HIS A 276 -5.27 -3.64 -3.03
N CYS A 277 -5.80 -3.75 -4.24
CA CYS A 277 -5.09 -3.50 -5.49
C CYS A 277 -5.04 -1.99 -5.80
N TRP A 278 -3.94 -1.33 -5.46
CA TRP A 278 -3.85 0.12 -5.52
C TRP A 278 -3.68 0.71 -6.94
N HIS A 279 -3.10 0.00 -7.89
CA HIS A 279 -3.01 0.49 -9.27
C HIS A 279 -4.40 0.55 -9.90
N GLN A 280 -4.74 1.67 -10.53
CA GLN A 280 -6.09 1.89 -11.05
C GLN A 280 -6.07 1.95 -12.57
N LYS A 281 -6.99 1.24 -13.22
CA LYS A 281 -7.32 1.51 -14.62
C LYS A 281 -8.21 2.74 -14.66
N VAL A 282 -7.79 3.77 -15.40
CA VAL A 282 -8.46 5.07 -15.43
C VAL A 282 -8.62 5.58 -16.84
N ARG A 283 -9.55 6.50 -17.04
CA ARG A 283 -9.68 7.30 -18.26
C ARG A 283 -9.20 8.73 -17.99
N LEU A 284 -8.21 9.18 -18.76
CA LEU A 284 -7.67 10.53 -18.75
C LEU A 284 -8.45 11.40 -19.74
N LEU A 285 -8.91 12.56 -19.27
CA LEU A 285 -9.61 13.56 -20.08
C LEU A 285 -9.09 14.96 -19.74
N LYS A 286 -9.22 15.90 -20.67
CA LYS A 286 -9.23 17.32 -20.32
C LYS A 286 -10.36 17.60 -19.33
N ALA A 287 -10.15 18.53 -18.41
CA ALA A 287 -11.21 18.98 -17.53
C ALA A 287 -12.40 19.53 -18.34
N LEU A 288 -13.62 19.21 -17.90
CA LEU A 288 -14.85 19.77 -18.48
C LEU A 288 -15.10 21.20 -17.97
N PRO A 289 -15.99 21.99 -18.61
CA PRO A 289 -16.22 23.38 -18.21
C PRO A 289 -16.64 23.57 -16.73
N ASP A 290 -17.35 22.62 -16.14
CA ASP A 290 -17.83 22.68 -14.74
C ASP A 290 -16.86 22.07 -13.72
N ASP A 291 -15.74 21.52 -14.20
CA ASP A 291 -14.69 20.96 -13.36
C ASP A 291 -13.88 22.07 -12.69
N CYS A 292 -13.62 21.90 -11.39
CA CYS A 292 -12.73 22.75 -10.63
C CYS A 292 -11.60 21.93 -10.03
N TYR A 293 -10.43 22.55 -9.90
CA TYR A 293 -9.31 21.92 -9.21
C TYR A 293 -9.72 21.42 -7.82
N GLY A 294 -9.38 20.16 -7.53
CA GLY A 294 -9.65 19.54 -6.23
C GLY A 294 -11.00 18.85 -6.14
N ASP A 295 -11.80 18.87 -7.20
CA ASP A 295 -13.04 18.11 -7.24
C ASP A 295 -12.79 16.62 -7.13
N VAL A 296 -13.65 15.96 -6.36
CA VAL A 296 -13.75 14.50 -6.34
C VAL A 296 -15.23 14.14 -6.37
N VAL A 297 -15.63 13.35 -7.37
CA VAL A 297 -17.00 12.86 -7.51
C VAL A 297 -16.99 11.35 -7.37
N VAL A 298 -17.89 10.81 -6.55
CA VAL A 298 -17.94 9.38 -6.25
C VAL A 298 -19.37 8.88 -6.26
N HIS A 299 -19.59 7.68 -6.77
CA HIS A 299 -20.90 7.05 -6.81
C HIS A 299 -20.94 5.85 -5.84
N PRO A 300 -21.66 5.95 -4.71
CA PRO A 300 -21.67 4.91 -3.69
C PRO A 300 -22.12 3.54 -4.21
N GLU A 301 -23.18 3.48 -5.02
CA GLU A 301 -23.65 2.20 -5.61
C GLU A 301 -22.63 1.57 -6.56
N LYS A 302 -21.92 2.36 -7.38
CA LYS A 302 -20.83 1.82 -8.21
C LYS A 302 -19.69 1.27 -7.34
N SER A 303 -19.37 1.93 -6.24
CA SER A 303 -18.37 1.42 -5.27
C SER A 303 -18.78 0.08 -4.67
N ARG A 304 -20.05 -0.07 -4.26
CA ARG A 304 -20.59 -1.36 -3.79
C ARG A 304 -20.59 -2.42 -4.88
N GLN A 305 -20.92 -2.06 -6.12
CA GLN A 305 -20.91 -3.01 -7.23
C GLN A 305 -19.49 -3.45 -7.59
N ALA A 306 -18.54 -2.53 -7.65
CA ALA A 306 -17.12 -2.85 -7.87
C ALA A 306 -16.62 -3.85 -6.81
N HIS A 307 -16.94 -3.62 -5.53
CA HIS A 307 -16.61 -4.56 -4.48
C HIS A 307 -17.21 -5.96 -4.73
N ARG A 308 -18.49 -6.05 -5.12
CA ARG A 308 -19.13 -7.34 -5.44
C ARG A 308 -18.46 -8.05 -6.61
N ASN A 309 -18.14 -7.33 -7.70
CA ASN A 309 -17.44 -7.89 -8.85
C ASN A 309 -16.08 -8.50 -8.46
N TRP A 310 -15.34 -7.83 -7.56
CA TRP A 310 -14.07 -8.35 -7.07
C TRP A 310 -14.22 -9.53 -6.11
N MET A 311 -15.28 -9.54 -5.30
CA MET A 311 -15.60 -10.69 -4.45
C MET A 311 -15.94 -11.95 -5.26
N GLU A 312 -16.52 -11.81 -6.46
CA GLU A 312 -16.78 -12.93 -7.37
C GLU A 312 -15.50 -13.61 -7.90
N LEU A 313 -14.35 -12.92 -7.85
CA LEU A 313 -13.05 -13.50 -8.21
C LEU A 313 -12.50 -14.41 -7.11
N ALA A 314 -12.97 -14.26 -5.87
CA ALA A 314 -12.53 -15.07 -4.75
C ALA A 314 -13.04 -16.52 -4.86
N ARG A 315 -12.23 -17.48 -4.42
CA ARG A 315 -12.68 -18.88 -4.32
C ARG A 315 -13.64 -19.02 -3.14
N PRO A 316 -14.79 -19.70 -3.31
CA PRO A 316 -15.76 -19.84 -2.23
C PRO A 316 -15.17 -20.69 -1.11
N ALA A 317 -15.31 -20.21 0.13
CA ALA A 317 -15.08 -21.00 1.33
C ALA A 317 -16.43 -21.28 2.01
N SER A 318 -16.57 -22.43 2.66
CA SER A 318 -17.76 -22.79 3.42
C SER A 318 -17.40 -23.33 4.82
N PRO A 319 -18.35 -23.35 5.78
CA PRO A 319 -18.14 -23.96 7.10
C PRO A 319 -17.74 -25.44 7.04
N GLU A 320 -18.16 -26.16 6.00
CA GLU A 320 -17.82 -27.57 5.77
C GLU A 320 -16.44 -27.74 5.13
N SER A 321 -15.90 -26.68 4.54
CA SER A 321 -14.59 -26.67 3.87
C SER A 321 -13.47 -26.37 4.86
N HIS A 322 -12.28 -26.93 4.63
CA HIS A 322 -11.05 -26.64 5.37
C HIS A 322 -11.20 -26.68 6.92
N GLY A 323 -12.07 -27.54 7.45
CA GLY A 323 -12.31 -27.65 8.89
C GLY A 323 -12.96 -26.42 9.52
N GLY A 324 -13.80 -25.69 8.76
CA GLY A 324 -14.50 -24.49 9.21
C GLY A 324 -13.67 -23.21 9.18
N LEU A 325 -12.53 -23.24 8.48
CA LEU A 325 -11.64 -22.10 8.32
C LEU A 325 -11.98 -21.31 7.03
N ARG A 326 -11.95 -19.98 7.14
CA ARG A 326 -12.13 -19.02 6.04
C ARG A 326 -10.86 -18.77 5.21
N ARG A 327 -9.69 -19.10 5.76
CA ARG A 327 -8.36 -18.91 5.14
C ARG A 327 -7.29 -19.78 5.83
N PRO A 328 -6.16 -20.08 5.17
CA PRO A 328 -5.07 -20.85 5.80
C PRO A 328 -4.42 -20.08 6.97
N PRO A 329 -4.22 -20.71 8.15
CA PRO A 329 -3.52 -20.11 9.28
C PRO A 329 -2.05 -19.81 9.01
N GLU A 330 -1.43 -20.52 8.06
CA GLU A 330 -0.04 -20.36 7.65
C GLU A 330 0.20 -19.02 6.93
N ILE A 331 -0.83 -18.46 6.30
CA ILE A 331 -0.74 -17.14 5.67
C ILE A 331 -1.13 -16.08 6.71
N PRO A 332 -0.20 -15.23 7.17
CA PRO A 332 -0.47 -14.27 8.23
C PRO A 332 -1.38 -13.13 7.78
N ARG A 333 -2.12 -12.55 8.73
CA ARG A 333 -2.82 -11.26 8.58
C ARG A 333 -2.07 -10.12 9.27
N PRO A 334 -2.25 -8.88 8.79
CA PRO A 334 -2.12 -7.72 9.67
C PRO A 334 -3.05 -7.94 10.87
N LEU A 335 -2.51 -7.95 12.09
CA LEU A 335 -3.24 -8.25 13.34
C LEU A 335 -3.67 -9.72 13.54
N ALA A 336 -2.91 -10.70 13.01
CA ALA A 336 -3.13 -12.15 13.15
C ALA A 336 -3.19 -12.74 14.59
N ARG A 337 -3.40 -11.93 15.63
CA ARG A 337 -3.39 -12.36 17.03
C ARG A 337 -4.68 -13.02 17.48
N ASP A 338 -5.73 -13.06 16.66
CA ASP A 338 -7.02 -13.69 17.01
C ASP A 338 -7.31 -14.93 16.15
N PRO A 339 -7.16 -16.15 16.70
CA PRO A 339 -7.51 -17.40 16.02
C PRO A 339 -8.98 -17.50 15.62
N GLN A 340 -9.91 -16.84 16.32
CA GLN A 340 -11.33 -16.88 15.97
C GLN A 340 -11.62 -16.15 14.66
N ALA A 341 -10.80 -15.16 14.29
CA ALA A 341 -10.93 -14.43 13.03
C ALA A 341 -10.71 -15.31 11.78
N TYR A 342 -10.17 -16.52 11.95
CA TYR A 342 -9.98 -17.50 10.88
C TYR A 342 -11.19 -18.41 10.66
N ARG A 343 -12.16 -18.45 11.58
CA ARG A 343 -13.33 -19.33 11.48
C ARG A 343 -14.54 -18.61 10.91
N PHE A 344 -15.48 -19.39 10.38
CA PHE A 344 -16.84 -18.88 10.18
C PHE A 344 -17.44 -18.49 11.53
N GLN A 345 -18.06 -17.31 11.59
CA GLN A 345 -18.92 -16.94 12.71
C GLN A 345 -20.19 -17.77 12.59
N ASP A 346 -20.58 -18.39 13.70
CA ASP A 346 -21.83 -19.13 13.84
C ASP A 346 -23.06 -18.25 13.66
#